data_AF-A0AB34AKJ5-F1
#
_entry.id   AF-A0AB34AKJ5-F1
#
_cell.length_a   1.000
_cell.length_b   1.000
_cell.length_c   1.000
_cell.angle_alpha   90.00
_cell.angle_beta   90.00
_cell.angle_gamma   90.00
#
_symmetry.space_group_name_H-M   'P 1'
#
loop_
_entity.id
_entity.type
_entity.pdbx_description
1 polymer ?
#
loop_
_entity_poly.entity_id
_entity_poly.type
_entity_poly.pdbx_seq_one_letter_code
_entity_poly.pdbx_strand_id
1 'polypeptide(L)'
;MNKRERQNKLVQAIQQNKQITASELATDLNVSKRTILRDIQDLEDQGVKILAKHGKLGGYQLQETPNSYELELTDKQLTALFLVLNESQSYTTLPYKEEINAIIKKCLNLPYTKMRRALKKLDRYIKFNQQTHVDLPPIFSEVLIYCTERNVMAMEYNKNNEIMTENVIFIGLLCTDGLWKAVIFEIGLGKTNEIPIVDIHDISYSFEKKIKTQDITINNYQQFLNPTES
;
A
#
# COMPACT_ATOMS: atom_id res chain seq x y z
N MET A 1 -25.50 -1.85 25.52
CA MET A 1 -24.55 -2.26 24.47
C MET A 1 -24.71 -3.74 24.16
N ASN A 2 -24.89 -4.12 22.89
CA ASN A 2 -25.03 -5.54 22.50
C ASN A 2 -23.67 -6.26 22.54
N LYS A 3 -23.66 -7.58 22.73
CA LYS A 3 -22.45 -8.41 22.86
C LYS A 3 -21.47 -8.23 21.70
N ARG A 4 -21.95 -8.30 20.45
CA ARG A 4 -21.12 -8.15 19.24
C ARG A 4 -20.48 -6.76 19.15
N GLU A 5 -21.26 -5.72 19.46
CA GLU A 5 -20.77 -4.34 19.46
C GLU A 5 -19.70 -4.13 20.54
N ARG A 6 -19.90 -4.72 21.73
CA ARG A 6 -18.92 -4.70 22.82
C ARG A 6 -17.64 -5.44 22.46
N GLN A 7 -17.75 -6.63 21.87
CA GLN A 7 -16.59 -7.41 21.42
C GLN A 7 -15.77 -6.65 20.36
N ASN A 8 -16.42 -5.98 19.40
CA ASN A 8 -15.73 -5.13 18.44
C ASN A 8 -14.98 -3.98 19.11
N LYS A 9 -15.64 -3.28 20.04
CA LYS A 9 -15.02 -2.17 20.79
C LYS A 9 -13.87 -2.66 21.69
N LEU A 10 -13.99 -3.86 22.26
CA LEU A 10 -12.94 -4.51 23.05
C LEU A 10 -11.71 -4.81 22.18
N VAL A 11 -11.89 -5.41 21.00
CA VAL A 11 -10.80 -5.66 20.05
C VAL A 11 -10.13 -4.35 19.63
N GLN A 12 -10.90 -3.30 19.31
CA GLN A 12 -10.36 -1.98 18.96
C GLN A 12 -9.55 -1.37 20.11
N ALA A 13 -10.05 -1.45 21.35
CA ALA A 13 -9.34 -0.96 22.52
C ALA A 13 -8.02 -1.71 22.75
N ILE A 14 -7.97 -3.03 22.50
CA ILE A 14 -6.74 -3.81 22.55
C ILE A 14 -5.80 -3.47 21.37
N GLN A 15 -6.32 -3.17 20.17
CA GLN A 15 -5.51 -2.76 19.00
C GLN A 15 -4.81 -1.42 19.20
N GLN A 16 -5.53 -0.44 19.74
CA GLN A 16 -5.04 0.93 19.91
C GLN A 16 -3.97 1.04 21.00
N ASN A 17 -3.96 0.11 21.94
CA ASN A 17 -3.05 0.12 23.08
C ASN A 17 -1.99 -0.97 22.93
N LYS A 18 -0.71 -0.62 23.13
CA LYS A 18 0.38 -1.62 23.14
C LYS A 18 0.16 -2.72 24.19
N GLN A 19 -0.54 -2.39 25.27
CA GLN A 19 -0.93 -3.31 26.34
C GLN A 19 -2.03 -2.66 27.19
N ILE A 20 -3.13 -3.36 27.48
CA ILE A 20 -4.24 -2.84 28.30
C ILE A 20 -4.78 -3.89 29.27
N THR A 21 -5.08 -3.52 30.51
CA THR A 21 -5.58 -4.44 31.53
C THR A 21 -7.08 -4.69 31.40
N ALA A 22 -7.57 -5.84 31.91
CA ALA A 22 -9.03 -6.09 31.96
C ALA A 22 -9.79 -5.10 32.86
N SER A 23 -9.11 -4.41 33.79
CA SER A 23 -9.73 -3.38 34.63
C SER A 23 -9.92 -2.06 33.86
N GLU A 24 -8.94 -1.68 33.03
CA GLU A 24 -9.05 -0.53 32.13
C GLU A 24 -10.12 -0.78 31.07
N LEU A 25 -10.09 -1.93 30.39
CA LEU A 25 -11.13 -2.33 29.42
C LEU A 25 -12.54 -2.34 30.04
N ALA A 26 -12.66 -2.78 31.28
CA ALA A 26 -13.93 -2.78 32.01
C ALA A 26 -14.45 -1.36 32.25
N THR A 27 -13.54 -0.43 32.56
CA THR A 27 -13.84 0.97 32.78
C THR A 27 -14.24 1.65 31.47
N ASP A 28 -13.46 1.48 30.41
CA ASP A 28 -13.68 2.09 29.09
C ASP A 28 -15.00 1.62 28.45
N LEU A 29 -15.35 0.34 28.63
CA LEU A 29 -16.56 -0.25 28.06
C LEU A 29 -17.75 -0.24 29.02
N ASN A 30 -17.58 0.33 30.22
CA ASN A 30 -18.59 0.40 31.28
C ASN A 30 -19.25 -0.95 31.59
N VAL A 31 -18.43 -2.00 31.79
CA VAL A 31 -18.87 -3.36 32.12
C VAL A 31 -18.01 -3.95 33.23
N SER A 32 -18.43 -5.08 33.81
CA SER A 32 -17.61 -5.74 34.83
C SER A 32 -16.37 -6.42 34.22
N LYS A 33 -15.29 -6.51 35.00
CA LYS A 33 -14.09 -7.28 34.64
C LYS A 33 -14.41 -8.73 34.25
N ARG A 34 -15.39 -9.36 34.92
CA ARG A 34 -15.87 -10.72 34.56
C ARG A 34 -16.45 -10.76 33.14
N THR A 35 -17.14 -9.70 32.71
CA THR A 35 -17.70 -9.60 31.35
C THR A 35 -16.59 -9.49 30.32
N ILE A 36 -15.57 -8.64 30.58
CA ILE A 36 -14.38 -8.52 29.73
C ILE A 36 -13.67 -9.88 29.57
N LEU A 37 -13.41 -10.58 30.67
CA LEU A 37 -12.74 -11.88 30.63
C LEU A 37 -13.55 -12.93 29.84
N ARG A 38 -14.88 -12.91 29.98
CA ARG A 38 -15.75 -13.80 29.22
C ARG A 38 -15.75 -13.44 27.73
N ASP A 39 -15.81 -12.15 27.38
CA ASP A 39 -15.79 -11.73 25.98
C ASP A 39 -14.44 -12.02 25.31
N ILE A 40 -13.34 -11.92 26.04
CA ILE A 40 -11.99 -12.32 25.58
C ILE A 40 -11.98 -13.81 25.27
N GLN A 41 -12.47 -14.67 26.17
CA GLN A 41 -12.58 -16.10 25.91
C GLN A 41 -13.46 -16.39 24.68
N ASP A 42 -14.63 -15.75 24.59
CA ASP A 42 -15.53 -15.92 23.46
C ASP A 42 -14.88 -15.46 22.13
N LEU A 43 -13.96 -14.49 22.15
CA LEU A 43 -13.21 -14.01 21.00
C LEU A 43 -12.07 -14.98 20.61
N GLU A 44 -11.37 -15.53 21.60
CA GLU A 44 -10.37 -16.58 21.40
C GLU A 44 -10.98 -17.84 20.76
N ASP A 45 -12.16 -18.25 21.24
CA ASP A 45 -12.93 -19.36 20.68
C ASP A 45 -13.39 -19.10 19.23
N GLN A 46 -13.51 -17.82 18.84
CA GLN A 46 -13.80 -17.37 17.47
C GLN A 46 -12.53 -17.19 16.60
N GLY A 47 -11.35 -17.53 17.12
CA GLY A 47 -10.07 -17.48 16.39
C GLY A 47 -9.30 -16.16 16.51
N VAL A 48 -9.75 -15.21 17.34
CA VAL A 48 -9.00 -13.98 17.63
C VAL A 48 -7.86 -14.32 18.60
N LYS A 49 -6.62 -14.17 18.16
CA LYS A 49 -5.46 -14.47 19.01
C LYS A 49 -5.16 -13.32 19.97
N ILE A 50 -5.54 -13.47 21.23
CA ILE A 50 -5.28 -12.49 22.29
C ILE A 50 -4.17 -13.05 23.21
N LEU A 51 -3.13 -12.28 23.45
CA LEU A 51 -2.05 -12.62 24.38
C LEU A 51 -2.32 -12.00 25.75
N ALA A 52 -2.39 -12.82 26.79
CA ALA A 52 -2.44 -12.36 28.17
C ALA A 52 -1.03 -12.39 28.80
N LYS A 53 -0.54 -11.24 29.27
CA LYS A 53 0.67 -11.15 30.11
C LYS A 53 0.28 -11.05 31.59
N HIS A 54 0.84 -11.91 32.43
CA HIS A 54 0.62 -11.88 33.88
C HIS A 54 1.69 -11.04 34.60
N GLY A 55 1.32 -10.39 35.71
CA GLY A 55 2.22 -9.59 36.56
C GLY A 55 1.77 -8.15 36.79
N LYS A 56 2.57 -7.36 37.52
CA LYS A 56 2.29 -5.95 37.88
C LYS A 56 2.18 -5.03 36.66
N LEU A 57 2.85 -5.39 35.56
CA LEU A 57 2.74 -4.76 34.23
C LEU A 57 2.04 -5.72 33.24
N GLY A 58 1.12 -6.54 33.73
CA GLY A 58 0.34 -7.47 32.91
C GLY A 58 -0.75 -6.77 32.10
N GLY A 59 -1.35 -7.48 31.15
CA GLY A 59 -2.40 -6.94 30.29
C GLY A 59 -2.65 -7.80 29.06
N TYR A 60 -3.64 -7.40 28.27
CA TYR A 60 -4.01 -8.02 27.02
C TYR A 60 -3.42 -7.23 25.86
N GLN A 61 -2.94 -7.96 24.87
CA GLN A 61 -2.48 -7.45 23.58
C GLN A 61 -3.01 -8.40 22.51
N LEU A 62 -3.34 -7.90 21.33
CA LEU A 62 -3.53 -8.82 20.22
C LEU A 62 -2.20 -9.46 19.89
N GLN A 63 -2.20 -10.78 19.73
CA GLN A 63 -1.08 -11.45 19.12
C GLN A 63 -1.05 -11.00 17.67
N GLU A 64 -0.24 -9.99 17.37
CA GLU A 64 0.20 -9.74 16.01
C GLU A 64 0.80 -11.05 15.53
N THR A 65 0.09 -11.80 14.69
CA THR A 65 0.76 -12.68 13.76
C THR A 65 1.40 -11.75 12.77
N PRO A 66 2.73 -11.51 12.81
CA PRO A 66 3.35 -10.98 11.63
C PRO A 66 3.00 -11.99 10.54
N ASN A 67 2.32 -11.54 9.48
CA ASN A 67 2.32 -12.26 8.21
C ASN A 67 3.76 -12.14 7.68
N SER A 68 4.69 -12.83 8.33
CA SER A 68 6.07 -12.93 7.91
C SER A 68 6.11 -14.00 6.85
N TYR A 69 6.42 -13.59 5.64
CA TYR A 69 6.66 -14.50 4.54
C TYR A 69 8.14 -14.89 4.56
N GLU A 70 8.42 -16.19 4.49
CA GLU A 70 9.78 -16.70 4.29
C GLU A 70 10.04 -16.88 2.80
N LEU A 71 11.16 -16.34 2.32
CA LEU A 71 11.60 -16.46 0.93
C LEU A 71 13.00 -17.05 0.91
N GLU A 72 13.16 -18.18 0.21
CA GLU A 72 14.46 -18.78 -0.01
C GLU A 72 15.16 -18.10 -1.19
N LEU A 73 16.33 -17.53 -0.94
CA LEU A 73 17.16 -16.87 -1.95
C LEU A 73 18.57 -17.47 -1.94
N THR A 74 19.08 -17.76 -3.12
CA THR A 74 20.52 -18.05 -3.32
C THR A 74 21.35 -16.79 -3.07
N ASP A 75 22.65 -16.98 -2.77
CA ASP A 75 23.60 -15.86 -2.63
C ASP A 75 23.55 -14.89 -3.82
N LYS A 76 23.44 -15.43 -5.05
CA LYS A 76 23.35 -14.62 -6.28
C LYS A 76 22.05 -13.81 -6.36
N GLN A 77 20.92 -14.42 -6.02
CA GLN A 77 19.62 -13.73 -6.03
C GLN A 77 19.57 -12.63 -4.97
N LEU A 78 20.09 -12.88 -3.78
CA LEU A 78 20.16 -11.89 -2.72
C LEU A 78 21.10 -10.72 -3.08
N THR A 79 22.25 -11.00 -3.70
CA THR A 79 23.12 -9.94 -4.23
C THR A 79 22.42 -9.10 -5.29
N ALA A 80 21.75 -9.74 -6.25
CA ALA A 80 21.02 -9.03 -7.32
C ALA A 80 19.91 -8.15 -6.74
N LEU A 81 19.09 -8.70 -5.83
CA LEU A 81 18.05 -7.96 -5.14
C LEU A 81 18.63 -6.77 -4.36
N PHE A 82 19.70 -6.98 -3.60
CA PHE A 82 20.35 -5.91 -2.85
C PHE A 82 20.82 -4.77 -3.76
N LEU A 83 21.43 -5.08 -4.91
CA LEU A 83 21.88 -4.07 -5.86
C LEU A 83 20.70 -3.31 -6.47
N VAL A 84 19.66 -4.01 -6.94
CA VAL A 84 18.46 -3.38 -7.52
C VAL A 84 17.77 -2.46 -6.50
N LEU A 85 17.64 -2.89 -5.24
CA LEU A 85 17.02 -2.07 -4.20
C LEU A 85 17.83 -0.81 -3.88
N ASN A 86 19.17 -0.89 -3.89
CA ASN A 86 20.01 0.29 -3.69
C ASN A 86 20.01 1.21 -4.91
N GLU A 87 20.04 0.63 -6.11
CA GLU A 87 19.98 1.37 -7.38
C GLU A 87 18.65 2.11 -7.52
N SER A 88 17.53 1.46 -7.17
CA SER A 88 16.20 2.06 -7.28
C SER A 88 16.05 3.32 -6.44
N GLN A 89 16.77 3.44 -5.31
CA GLN A 89 16.75 4.65 -4.47
C GLN A 89 17.20 5.91 -5.22
N SER A 90 17.94 5.77 -6.31
CA SER A 90 18.47 6.89 -7.08
C SER A 90 17.52 7.46 -8.13
N TYR A 91 16.55 6.69 -8.61
CA TYR A 91 15.69 7.11 -9.73
C TYR A 91 14.21 6.81 -9.55
N THR A 92 13.82 5.94 -8.61
CA THR A 92 12.42 5.58 -8.44
C THR A 92 11.63 6.73 -7.83
N THR A 93 10.45 7.00 -8.39
CA THR A 93 9.44 7.91 -7.85
C THR A 93 8.41 7.16 -6.99
N LEU A 94 8.52 5.83 -6.87
CA LEU A 94 7.58 5.02 -6.09
C LEU A 94 7.58 5.40 -4.60
N PRO A 95 6.40 5.46 -3.94
CA PRO A 95 6.26 5.88 -2.55
C PRO A 95 6.62 4.77 -1.53
N TYR A 96 7.64 3.95 -1.83
CA TYR A 96 8.03 2.78 -1.01
C TYR A 96 9.47 2.88 -0.47
N LYS A 97 10.01 4.10 -0.36
CA LYS A 97 11.39 4.33 0.09
C LYS A 97 11.64 3.77 1.49
N GLU A 98 10.69 3.89 2.41
CA GLU A 98 10.87 3.42 3.79
C GLU A 98 10.92 1.89 3.86
N GLU A 99 10.02 1.22 3.15
CA GLU A 99 9.93 -0.23 3.05
C GLU A 99 11.18 -0.80 2.39
N ILE A 100 11.64 -0.21 1.28
CA ILE A 100 12.88 -0.63 0.62
C ILE A 100 14.08 -0.48 1.57
N ASN A 101 14.18 0.65 2.28
CA ASN A 101 15.24 0.86 3.27
C ASN A 101 15.18 -0.16 4.41
N ALA A 102 13.99 -0.57 4.85
CA ALA A 102 13.83 -1.62 5.84
C ALA A 102 14.32 -2.99 5.32
N ILE A 103 14.07 -3.32 4.05
CA ILE A 103 14.56 -4.56 3.42
C ILE A 103 16.09 -4.53 3.29
N ILE A 104 16.67 -3.40 2.84
CA ILE A 104 18.14 -3.23 2.76
C ILE A 104 18.78 -3.43 4.14
N LYS A 105 18.21 -2.82 5.20
CA LYS A 105 18.67 -3.01 6.59
C LYS A 105 18.60 -4.47 7.03
N LYS A 106 17.54 -5.20 6.68
CA LYS A 106 17.42 -6.65 6.95
C LYS A 106 18.54 -7.43 6.26
N CYS A 107 18.83 -7.14 5.00
CA CYS A 107 19.92 -7.78 4.24
C CYS A 107 21.29 -7.55 4.89
N LEU A 108 21.57 -6.32 5.36
CA LEU A 108 22.83 -5.96 6.04
C LEU A 108 22.98 -6.54 7.44
N ASN A 109 21.92 -7.10 8.01
CA ASN A 109 21.86 -7.68 9.35
C ASN A 109 21.63 -9.19 9.37
N LEU A 110 21.79 -9.88 8.24
CA LEU A 110 21.70 -11.34 8.16
C LEU A 110 22.70 -12.03 9.11
N PRO A 111 22.33 -13.18 9.71
CA PRO A 111 23.21 -13.94 10.59
C PRO A 111 24.40 -14.57 9.85
N TYR A 112 24.23 -14.90 8.56
CA TYR A 112 25.27 -15.50 7.72
C TYR A 112 26.42 -14.52 7.43
N THR A 113 27.54 -14.70 8.13
CA THR A 113 28.66 -13.74 8.16
C THR A 113 29.36 -13.56 6.80
N LYS A 114 29.52 -14.62 5.99
CA LYS A 114 30.13 -14.53 4.66
C LYS A 114 29.31 -13.66 3.72
N MET A 115 28.01 -13.94 3.62
CA MET A 115 27.10 -13.19 2.75
C MET A 115 26.93 -11.75 3.23
N ARG A 116 26.78 -11.54 4.53
CA ARG A 116 26.75 -10.20 5.14
C ARG A 116 27.99 -9.36 4.79
N ARG A 117 29.19 -9.96 4.85
CA ARG A 117 30.44 -9.27 4.47
C ARG A 117 30.45 -8.91 2.99
N ALA A 118 29.95 -9.79 2.12
CA ALA A 118 29.83 -9.50 0.68
C ALA A 118 28.88 -8.32 0.42
N LEU A 119 27.71 -8.29 1.05
CA LEU A 119 26.76 -7.18 0.90
C LEU A 119 27.31 -5.86 1.44
N LYS A 120 27.95 -5.87 2.63
CA LYS A 120 28.63 -4.69 3.17
C LYS A 120 29.76 -4.18 2.28
N LYS A 121 30.43 -5.08 1.55
CA LYS A 121 31.44 -4.68 0.55
C LYS A 121 30.77 -3.92 -0.59
N LEU A 122 29.68 -4.43 -1.14
CA LEU A 122 28.92 -3.74 -2.21
C LEU A 122 28.44 -2.37 -1.74
N ASP A 123 27.79 -2.30 -0.58
CA ASP A 123 27.31 -1.06 0.05
C ASP A 123 28.41 -0.02 0.25
N ARG A 124 29.63 -0.46 0.59
CA ARG A 124 30.78 0.43 0.80
C ARG A 124 31.39 0.96 -0.49
N TYR A 125 31.48 0.12 -1.52
CA TYR A 125 32.23 0.43 -2.75
C TYR A 125 31.36 0.92 -3.90
N ILE A 126 30.04 0.75 -3.81
CA ILE A 126 29.08 1.22 -4.81
C ILE A 126 28.27 2.34 -4.18
N LYS A 127 28.39 3.54 -4.75
CA LYS A 127 27.51 4.66 -4.43
C LYS A 127 26.68 4.98 -5.66
N PHE A 128 25.38 5.10 -5.46
CA PHE A 128 24.46 5.56 -6.49
C PHE A 128 24.26 7.06 -6.31
N ASN A 129 24.37 7.82 -7.40
CA ASN A 129 24.13 9.26 -7.35
C ASN A 129 22.65 9.50 -7.07
N GLN A 130 22.34 10.25 -6.02
CA GLN A 130 20.97 10.66 -5.74
C GLN A 130 20.59 11.73 -6.74
N GLN A 131 19.74 11.38 -7.71
CA GLN A 131 18.95 12.37 -8.41
C GLN A 131 17.70 12.61 -7.56
N THR A 132 17.45 13.87 -7.21
CA THR A 132 16.23 14.26 -6.50
C THR A 132 15.06 14.13 -7.47
N HIS A 133 14.36 13.01 -7.42
CA HIS A 133 13.09 12.83 -8.11
C HIS A 133 11.94 13.17 -7.17
N VAL A 134 10.89 13.77 -7.71
CA VAL A 134 9.65 14.04 -6.97
C VAL A 134 8.95 12.70 -6.72
N ASP A 135 8.69 12.38 -5.45
CA ASP A 135 7.94 11.17 -5.10
C ASP A 135 6.54 11.28 -5.70
N LEU A 136 6.00 10.14 -6.15
CA LEU A 136 4.64 10.11 -6.68
C LEU A 136 3.65 10.55 -5.60
N PRO A 137 2.59 11.26 -6.00
CA PRO A 137 1.54 11.65 -5.08
C PRO A 137 0.89 10.41 -4.43
N PRO A 138 0.35 10.53 -3.20
CA PRO A 138 -0.30 9.43 -2.48
C PRO A 138 -1.40 8.72 -3.31
N ILE A 139 -2.01 9.45 -4.24
CA ILE A 139 -3.05 8.99 -5.15
C ILE A 139 -2.61 7.83 -6.06
N PHE A 140 -1.30 7.55 -6.20
CA PHE A 140 -0.79 6.41 -6.95
C PHE A 140 -1.48 5.08 -6.57
N SER A 141 -1.67 4.83 -5.28
CA SER A 141 -2.33 3.60 -4.80
C SER A 141 -3.82 3.58 -5.13
N GLU A 142 -4.46 4.75 -5.15
CA GLU A 142 -5.88 4.89 -5.48
C GLU A 142 -6.13 4.66 -6.97
N VAL A 143 -5.22 5.10 -7.84
CA VAL A 143 -5.29 4.84 -9.29
C VAL A 143 -5.36 3.34 -9.58
N LEU A 144 -4.64 2.49 -8.83
CA LEU A 144 -4.73 1.03 -8.98
C LEU A 144 -6.13 0.48 -8.63
N ILE A 145 -6.79 1.06 -7.63
CA ILE A 145 -8.16 0.72 -7.26
C ILE A 145 -9.10 1.10 -8.41
N TYR A 146 -8.99 2.33 -8.92
CA TYR A 146 -9.83 2.80 -10.02
C TYR A 146 -9.60 2.05 -11.33
N CYS A 147 -8.37 1.60 -11.59
CA CYS A 147 -8.08 0.68 -12.69
C CYS A 147 -8.88 -0.62 -12.53
N THR A 148 -8.96 -1.17 -11.32
CA THR A 148 -9.66 -2.43 -11.06
C THR A 148 -11.16 -2.27 -11.19
N GLU A 149 -11.72 -1.19 -10.64
CA GLU A 149 -13.16 -0.96 -10.60
C GLU A 149 -13.74 -0.52 -11.95
N ARG A 150 -12.95 0.16 -12.79
CA ARG A 150 -13.39 0.69 -14.10
C ARG A 150 -14.63 1.61 -14.01
N ASN A 151 -14.77 2.31 -12.89
CA ASN A 151 -15.84 3.29 -12.68
C ASN A 151 -15.53 4.60 -13.44
N VAL A 152 -16.58 5.39 -13.68
CA VAL A 152 -16.43 6.75 -14.25
C VAL A 152 -16.00 7.69 -13.13
N MET A 153 -14.78 8.21 -13.26
CA MET A 153 -14.15 9.09 -12.30
C MET A 153 -14.06 10.51 -12.86
N ALA A 154 -14.26 11.52 -12.03
CA ALA A 154 -13.86 12.88 -12.32
C ALA A 154 -12.40 13.03 -11.87
N MET A 155 -11.52 13.33 -12.81
CA MET A 155 -10.09 13.50 -12.56
C MET A 155 -9.72 14.97 -12.74
N GLU A 156 -9.17 15.57 -11.70
CA GLU A 156 -8.57 16.91 -11.74
C GLU A 156 -7.07 16.79 -12.01
N TYR A 157 -6.59 17.42 -13.07
CA TYR A 157 -5.20 17.35 -13.46
C TYR A 157 -4.69 18.66 -14.05
N ASN A 158 -3.39 18.88 -13.96
CA ASN A 158 -2.74 20.03 -14.56
C ASN A 158 -2.43 19.76 -16.04
N LYS A 159 -2.89 20.65 -16.92
CA LYS A 159 -2.54 20.67 -18.33
C LYS A 159 -2.09 22.08 -18.72
N ASN A 160 -0.84 22.24 -19.13
CA ASN A 160 -0.28 23.53 -19.53
C ASN A 160 -0.46 24.66 -18.49
N ASN A 161 -0.28 24.36 -17.20
CA ASN A 161 -0.50 25.26 -16.06
C ASN A 161 -1.97 25.66 -15.79
N GLU A 162 -2.93 24.98 -16.40
CA GLU A 162 -4.35 25.12 -16.10
C GLU A 162 -4.90 23.84 -15.46
N ILE A 163 -5.70 23.99 -14.41
CA ILE A 163 -6.39 22.85 -13.79
C ILE A 163 -7.60 22.52 -14.66
N MET A 164 -7.65 21.30 -15.14
CA MET A 164 -8.76 20.75 -15.91
C MET A 164 -9.44 19.63 -15.13
N THR A 165 -10.74 19.49 -15.32
CA THR A 165 -11.53 18.38 -14.79
C THR A 165 -12.13 17.60 -15.94
N GLU A 166 -11.88 16.29 -15.99
CA GLU A 166 -12.38 15.41 -17.05
C GLU A 166 -13.01 14.14 -16.49
N ASN A 167 -14.06 13.67 -17.16
CA ASN A 167 -14.67 12.37 -16.84
C ASN A 167 -13.92 11.25 -17.58
N VAL A 168 -13.32 10.35 -16.80
CA VAL A 168 -12.39 9.34 -17.31
C VAL A 168 -12.70 7.97 -16.74
N ILE A 169 -12.21 6.93 -17.43
CA ILE A 169 -12.10 5.58 -16.88
C ILE A 169 -10.63 5.21 -16.85
N PHE A 170 -10.13 4.83 -15.67
CA PHE A 170 -8.75 4.38 -15.53
C PHE A 170 -8.57 2.98 -16.13
N ILE A 171 -7.62 2.86 -17.05
CA ILE A 171 -7.33 1.61 -17.80
C ILE A 171 -6.12 0.88 -17.21
N GLY A 172 -5.10 1.60 -16.78
CA GLY A 172 -3.89 1.01 -16.22
C GLY A 172 -2.81 2.04 -15.94
N LEU A 173 -1.64 1.55 -15.55
CA LEU A 173 -0.45 2.36 -15.30
C LEU A 173 0.69 1.95 -16.24
N LEU A 174 1.44 2.94 -16.71
CA LEU A 174 2.67 2.77 -17.46
C LEU A 174 3.82 3.38 -16.70
N CYS A 175 4.97 2.72 -16.74
CA CYS A 175 6.23 3.28 -16.29
C CYS A 175 7.20 3.28 -17.49
N THR A 176 7.71 4.46 -17.84
CA THR A 176 8.70 4.63 -18.90
C THR A 176 9.81 5.51 -18.36
N ASP A 177 11.04 5.00 -18.33
CA ASP A 177 12.22 5.68 -17.79
C ASP A 177 12.01 6.24 -16.35
N GLY A 178 11.24 5.52 -15.53
CA GLY A 178 10.93 5.91 -14.15
C GLY A 178 9.77 6.91 -13.99
N LEU A 179 9.22 7.41 -15.10
CA LEU A 179 8.05 8.29 -15.11
C LEU A 179 6.78 7.45 -15.19
N TRP A 180 5.91 7.62 -14.19
CA TRP A 180 4.63 6.91 -14.13
C TRP A 180 3.51 7.74 -14.74
N LYS A 181 2.74 7.10 -15.62
CA LYS A 181 1.56 7.67 -16.26
C LYS A 181 0.34 6.79 -16.02
N ALA A 182 -0.81 7.41 -15.78
CA ALA A 182 -2.10 6.75 -15.86
C ALA A 182 -2.54 6.70 -17.32
N VAL A 183 -2.94 5.50 -17.77
CA VAL A 183 -3.67 5.33 -19.02
C VAL A 183 -5.14 5.44 -18.70
N ILE A 184 -5.81 6.38 -19.34
CA ILE A 184 -7.22 6.68 -19.14
C ILE A 184 -7.98 6.58 -20.46
N PHE A 185 -9.28 6.35 -20.38
CA PHE A 185 -10.23 6.59 -21.45
C PHE A 185 -11.01 7.86 -21.17
N GLU A 186 -10.81 8.89 -21.98
CA GLU A 186 -11.50 10.18 -21.88
C GLU A 186 -12.89 10.06 -22.50
N ILE A 187 -13.93 10.16 -21.68
CA ILE A 187 -15.30 9.91 -22.13
C ILE A 187 -15.78 10.99 -23.10
N GLY A 188 -15.40 12.24 -22.87
CA GLY A 188 -15.79 13.37 -23.73
C GLY A 188 -15.23 13.27 -25.15
N LEU A 189 -14.05 12.68 -25.31
CA LEU A 189 -13.36 12.55 -26.60
C LEU A 189 -13.41 11.14 -27.19
N GLY A 190 -13.90 10.15 -26.44
CA GLY A 190 -14.04 8.77 -26.91
C GLY A 190 -12.70 8.10 -27.24
N LYS A 191 -11.61 8.52 -26.60
CA LYS A 191 -10.24 8.08 -26.89
C LYS A 191 -9.46 7.79 -25.61
N THR A 192 -8.39 7.03 -25.73
CA THR A 192 -7.44 6.87 -24.64
C THR A 192 -6.45 8.03 -24.60
N ASN A 193 -5.94 8.33 -23.41
CA ASN A 193 -4.85 9.27 -23.22
C ASN A 193 -3.91 8.80 -22.11
N GLU A 194 -2.69 9.32 -22.10
CA GLU A 194 -1.68 9.07 -21.08
C GLU A 194 -1.44 10.36 -20.28
N ILE A 195 -1.69 10.30 -18.97
CA ILE A 195 -1.52 11.44 -18.06
C ILE A 195 -0.44 11.13 -17.04
N PRO A 196 0.63 11.93 -16.90
CA PRO A 196 1.60 11.76 -15.83
C PRO A 196 0.91 11.79 -14.46
N ILE A 197 1.18 10.81 -13.60
CA ILE A 197 0.51 10.73 -12.28
C ILE A 197 0.84 11.95 -11.42
N VAL A 198 2.03 12.52 -11.59
CA VAL A 198 2.46 13.75 -10.92
C VAL A 198 1.59 14.97 -11.23
N ASP A 199 0.87 14.96 -12.36
CA ASP A 199 -0.01 16.04 -12.77
C ASP A 199 -1.45 15.86 -12.27
N ILE A 200 -1.78 14.70 -11.66
CA ILE A 200 -3.11 14.42 -11.12
C ILE A 200 -3.20 14.97 -9.69
N HIS A 201 -4.18 15.84 -9.45
CA HIS A 201 -4.38 16.51 -8.17
C HIS A 201 -5.45 15.82 -7.33
N ASP A 202 -6.58 15.46 -7.94
CA ASP A 202 -7.71 14.83 -7.25
C ASP A 202 -8.44 13.86 -8.18
N ILE A 203 -9.04 12.83 -7.58
CA ILE A 203 -9.91 11.88 -8.27
C ILE A 203 -11.14 11.65 -7.40
N SER A 204 -12.32 11.90 -7.96
CA SER A 204 -13.59 11.68 -7.27
C SER A 204 -14.56 10.87 -8.13
N TYR A 205 -15.53 10.24 -7.49
CA TYR A 205 -16.61 9.57 -8.20
C TYR A 205 -17.49 10.61 -8.90
N SER A 206 -17.71 10.42 -10.20
CA SER A 206 -18.55 11.34 -10.97
C SER A 206 -20.02 10.91 -10.93
N PHE A 207 -20.39 9.86 -11.66
CA PHE A 207 -21.75 9.29 -11.69
C PHE A 207 -21.73 7.81 -12.08
N GLU A 208 -22.70 7.03 -11.59
CA GLU A 208 -22.82 5.59 -11.87
C GLU A 208 -23.34 5.32 -13.30
N LYS A 209 -22.52 5.59 -14.32
CA LYS A 209 -22.80 5.15 -15.69
C LYS A 209 -21.78 4.08 -16.10
N LYS A 210 -22.28 2.88 -16.37
CA LYS A 210 -21.45 1.79 -16.91
C LYS A 210 -21.18 2.05 -18.40
N ILE A 211 -19.98 2.47 -18.72
CA ILE A 211 -19.47 2.52 -20.10
C ILE A 211 -18.70 1.21 -20.35
N LYS A 212 -18.95 0.56 -21.48
CA LYS A 212 -18.23 -0.66 -21.85
C LYS A 212 -16.86 -0.27 -22.39
N THR A 213 -15.83 -0.48 -21.57
CA THR A 213 -14.41 -0.34 -21.92
C THR A 213 -13.60 -1.59 -21.56
N GLN A 214 -14.27 -2.72 -21.33
CA GLN A 214 -13.61 -3.97 -20.92
C GLN A 214 -12.69 -4.56 -22.01
N ASP A 215 -12.90 -4.17 -23.26
CA ASP A 215 -12.06 -4.49 -24.41
C ASP A 215 -10.77 -3.65 -24.46
N ILE A 216 -10.70 -2.55 -23.72
CA ILE A 216 -9.52 -1.68 -23.61
C ILE A 216 -8.66 -2.12 -22.43
N THR A 217 -7.43 -2.49 -22.74
CA THR A 217 -6.42 -3.02 -21.82
C THR A 217 -5.11 -2.25 -21.96
N ILE A 218 -4.21 -2.42 -21.00
CA ILE A 218 -2.87 -1.82 -21.06
C ILE A 218 -2.04 -2.30 -22.28
N ASN A 219 -2.42 -3.42 -22.90
CA ASN A 219 -1.70 -3.98 -24.04
C ASN A 219 -2.22 -3.48 -25.40
N ASN A 220 -3.44 -2.93 -25.47
CA ASN A 220 -4.04 -2.47 -26.73
C ASN A 220 -4.57 -1.02 -26.68
N TYR A 221 -4.47 -0.30 -25.56
CA TYR A 221 -4.98 1.07 -25.42
C TYR A 221 -4.49 2.01 -26.53
N GLN A 222 -3.27 1.82 -27.04
CA GLN A 222 -2.70 2.66 -28.09
C GLN A 222 -3.56 2.71 -29.38
N GLN A 223 -4.33 1.66 -29.65
CA GLN A 223 -5.27 1.60 -30.79
C GLN A 223 -6.40 2.62 -30.69
N PHE A 224 -6.62 3.17 -29.49
CA PHE A 224 -7.68 4.11 -29.17
C PHE A 224 -7.16 5.53 -28.91
N LEU A 225 -5.87 5.84 -29.19
CA LEU A 225 -5.28 7.18 -29.01
C LEU A 225 -5.86 8.21 -29.99
N ASN A 226 -6.16 7.77 -31.21
CA ASN A 226 -6.79 8.55 -32.25
C ASN A 226 -7.85 7.66 -32.90
N PRO A 227 -9.10 7.62 -32.41
CA PRO A 227 -10.15 6.92 -33.11
C PRO A 227 -10.29 7.59 -34.48
N THR A 228 -9.78 6.95 -35.53
CA THR A 228 -10.01 7.37 -36.91
C THR A 228 -11.51 7.49 -37.10
N GLU A 229 -11.97 8.68 -37.52
CA GLU A 229 -13.31 8.89 -38.06
C GLU A 229 -13.58 7.75 -39.06
N SER A 230 -14.45 6.83 -38.67
CA SER A 230 -14.87 5.67 -39.47
C SER A 230 -16.23 5.96 -40.07
#